data_AF-A0A5S4UEH3-F1
#
_entry.id   AF-A0A5S4UEH3-F1
#
_cell.length_a   1.000
_cell.length_b   1.000
_cell.length_c   1.000
_cell.angle_alpha   90.00
_cell.angle_beta   90.00
_cell.angle_gamma   90.00
#
_symmetry.space_group_name_H-M   'P 1'
#
loop_
_entity.id
_entity.type
_entity.pdbx_description
1 polymer ?
#
loop_
_entity_poly.entity_id
_entity_poly.type
_entity_poly.pdbx_seq_one_letter_code
_entity_poly.pdbx_strand_id
1 'polypeptide(L)'
;MKRRSVTPSAHPLLITGHPFEWLAIPGLGRVACTFLRHQPPLMLVSADALSYLGVPADEAPPGTWETVRIFGAAALSRYIGESAQHSQLVVIDSQPDGSGCTLRFAVLGRHGWRRGVAASVERAISQAALQPDTIACDYLPVQLPATFAVAHRYPLHG
;
A
#
# COMPACT_ATOMS: atom_id res chain seq x y z
N MET A 1 25.54 9.89 25.01
CA MET A 1 24.32 9.25 24.49
C MET A 1 24.69 8.24 23.40
N LYS A 2 24.60 6.93 23.69
CA LYS A 2 24.81 5.88 22.68
C LYS A 2 23.57 5.84 21.79
N ARG A 3 23.73 6.11 20.48
CA ARG A 3 22.68 5.83 19.48
C ARG A 3 22.39 4.33 19.55
N ARG A 4 21.17 3.97 19.94
CA ARG A 4 20.67 2.61 19.73
C ARG A 4 20.69 2.40 18.21
N SER A 5 21.55 1.51 17.73
CA SER A 5 21.41 1.00 16.37
C SER A 5 20.05 0.31 16.32
N VAL A 6 19.10 0.91 15.61
CA VAL A 6 17.88 0.21 15.23
C VAL A 6 18.33 -0.87 14.26
N THR A 7 18.54 -2.09 14.77
CA THR A 7 18.64 -3.26 13.91
C THR A 7 17.33 -3.32 13.14
N PRO A 8 17.33 -3.25 11.79
CA PRO A 8 16.12 -3.45 11.03
C PRO A 8 15.59 -4.83 11.42
N SER A 9 14.42 -4.87 12.03
CA SER A 9 13.66 -6.11 12.12
C SER A 9 13.39 -6.49 10.68
N ALA A 10 14.11 -7.48 10.16
CA ALA A 10 13.91 -8.00 8.81
C ALA A 10 12.59 -8.79 8.80
N HIS A 11 11.47 -8.09 8.95
CA HIS A 11 10.17 -8.70 8.91
C HIS A 11 9.98 -9.33 7.53
N PRO A 12 9.67 -10.64 7.43
CA PRO A 12 9.70 -11.39 6.17
C PRO A 12 8.69 -10.89 5.15
N LEU A 13 7.73 -10.07 5.57
CA LEU A 13 6.77 -9.40 4.71
C LEU A 13 7.34 -8.14 4.03
N LEU A 14 8.30 -7.44 4.63
CA LEU A 14 8.68 -6.08 4.21
C LEU A 14 9.91 -6.13 3.29
N ILE A 15 9.83 -5.51 2.12
CA ILE A 15 10.97 -5.45 1.19
C ILE A 15 12.12 -4.66 1.83
N THR A 16 11.79 -3.51 2.41
CA THR A 16 12.77 -2.54 2.90
C THR A 16 13.12 -2.74 4.37
N GLY A 17 12.43 -3.65 5.07
CA GLY A 17 12.56 -3.84 6.52
C GLY A 17 11.89 -2.75 7.36
N HIS A 18 11.23 -1.77 6.74
CA HIS A 18 10.52 -0.69 7.43
C HIS A 18 9.00 -0.80 7.19
N PRO A 19 8.18 -0.55 8.23
CA PRO A 19 6.72 -0.68 8.13
C PRO A 19 6.12 0.37 7.17
N PHE A 20 6.77 1.52 7.02
CA PHE A 20 6.48 2.47 5.95
C PHE A 20 7.75 3.25 5.54
N GLU A 21 7.70 3.85 4.36
CA GLU A 21 8.67 4.82 3.83
C GLU A 21 7.95 6.04 3.26
N TRP A 22 8.67 7.17 3.19
CA TRP A 22 8.20 8.36 2.50
C TRP A 22 8.79 8.42 1.08
N LEU A 23 7.92 8.42 0.08
CA LEU A 23 8.28 8.70 -1.32
C LEU A 23 8.19 10.20 -1.57
N ALA A 24 9.32 10.81 -1.94
CA ALA A 24 9.34 12.16 -2.48
C ALA A 24 9.09 12.13 -3.99
N ILE A 25 7.97 12.71 -4.43
CA ILE A 25 7.54 12.73 -5.81
C ILE A 25 7.42 14.19 -6.26
N PRO A 26 8.22 14.67 -7.23
CA PRO A 26 8.13 16.03 -7.75
C PRO A 26 6.71 16.37 -8.23
N GLY A 27 6.21 17.54 -7.82
CA GLY A 27 4.87 18.01 -8.17
C GLY A 27 3.72 17.38 -7.37
N LEU A 28 3.96 16.26 -6.69
CA LEU A 28 3.01 15.68 -5.73
C LEU A 28 3.46 15.99 -4.31
N GLY A 29 4.68 15.66 -3.90
CA GLY A 29 5.17 15.94 -2.54
C GLY A 29 5.59 14.64 -1.88
N ARG A 30 5.11 14.37 -0.66
CA ARG A 30 5.47 13.17 0.10
C ARG A 30 4.29 12.21 0.20
N VAL A 31 4.49 10.98 -0.26
CA VAL A 31 3.51 9.89 -0.17
C VAL A 31 4.07 8.83 0.78
N ALA A 32 3.31 8.48 1.82
CA ALA A 32 3.66 7.38 2.70
C ALA A 32 3.30 6.05 2.03
N CYS A 33 4.20 5.06 2.09
CA CYS A 33 3.97 3.76 1.49
C CYS A 33 4.57 2.61 2.29
N THR A 34 3.94 1.43 2.24
CA THR A 34 4.51 0.17 2.73
C THR A 34 4.90 -0.71 1.55
N PHE A 35 6.10 -1.30 1.59
CA PHE A 35 6.60 -2.17 0.51
C PHE A 35 6.55 -3.65 0.93
N LEU A 36 5.67 -4.43 0.28
CA LEU A 36 5.47 -5.85 0.63
C LEU A 36 6.16 -6.79 -0.36
N ARG A 37 6.82 -7.81 0.21
CA ARG A 37 7.37 -8.96 -0.52
C ARG A 37 6.20 -9.80 -1.03
N HIS A 38 5.98 -9.74 -2.33
CA HIS A 38 4.98 -10.49 -3.08
C HIS A 38 5.50 -10.63 -4.53
N GLN A 39 4.90 -11.51 -5.32
CA GLN A 39 5.23 -11.66 -6.74
C GLN A 39 3.98 -11.44 -7.59
N PRO A 40 3.86 -10.28 -8.28
CA PRO A 40 4.80 -9.15 -8.31
C PRO A 40 4.84 -8.33 -7.00
N PRO A 41 5.91 -7.54 -6.73
CA PRO A 41 6.04 -6.71 -5.53
C PRO A 41 4.86 -5.75 -5.36
N LEU A 42 4.45 -5.47 -4.12
CA LEU A 42 3.33 -4.57 -3.83
C LEU A 42 3.80 -3.31 -3.09
N MET A 43 3.25 -2.18 -3.50
CA MET A 43 3.46 -0.87 -2.88
C MET A 43 2.12 -0.39 -2.34
N LEU A 44 1.92 -0.42 -1.04
CA LEU A 44 0.67 -0.02 -0.41
C LEU A 44 0.70 1.46 -0.08
N VAL A 45 -0.32 2.19 -0.50
CA VAL A 45 -0.55 3.59 -0.16
C VAL A 45 -2.00 3.79 0.24
N SER A 46 -2.24 4.82 1.04
CA SER A 46 -3.59 5.27 1.38
C SER A 46 -4.25 5.97 0.20
N ALA A 47 -5.58 5.85 0.08
CA ALA A 47 -6.38 6.67 -0.82
C ALA A 47 -6.23 8.17 -0.51
N ASP A 48 -6.17 8.52 0.78
CA ASP A 48 -5.96 9.89 1.26
C ASP A 48 -4.49 10.35 1.15
N ALA A 49 -3.57 9.52 0.65
CA ALA A 49 -2.21 9.96 0.35
C ALA A 49 -2.21 11.14 -0.63
N LEU A 50 -3.26 11.24 -1.46
CA LEU A 50 -3.62 12.32 -2.38
C LEU A 50 -4.14 13.61 -1.74
N SER A 51 -4.68 13.52 -0.52
CA SER A 51 -5.64 14.50 0.02
C SER A 51 -5.09 15.91 0.17
N TYR A 52 -3.78 16.08 0.38
CA TYR A 52 -3.15 17.40 0.48
C TYR A 52 -3.18 18.18 -0.84
N LEU A 53 -3.42 17.51 -1.98
CA LEU A 53 -3.67 18.17 -3.26
C LEU A 53 -5.10 18.75 -3.34
N GLY A 54 -5.94 18.54 -2.32
CA GLY A 54 -7.34 18.94 -2.32
C GLY A 54 -8.20 18.12 -3.28
N VAL A 55 -7.70 16.97 -3.74
CA VAL A 55 -8.39 16.09 -4.70
C VAL A 55 -8.63 14.73 -4.04
N PRO A 56 -9.88 14.26 -3.98
CA PRO A 56 -10.20 12.88 -3.60
C PRO A 56 -9.46 11.84 -4.44
N ALA A 57 -9.18 10.68 -3.87
CA ALA A 57 -8.41 9.61 -4.53
C ALA A 57 -8.99 9.16 -5.88
N ASP A 58 -10.32 9.16 -5.96
CA ASP A 58 -11.17 8.80 -7.09
C ASP A 58 -11.30 9.91 -8.14
N GLU A 59 -10.99 11.15 -7.77
CA GLU A 59 -10.95 12.31 -8.67
C GLU A 59 -9.51 12.66 -9.11
N ALA A 60 -8.51 11.98 -8.56
CA ALA A 60 -7.11 12.19 -8.92
C ALA A 60 -6.92 11.97 -10.44
N PRO A 61 -6.18 12.87 -11.14
CA PRO A 61 -5.95 12.73 -12.57
C PRO A 61 -5.40 11.34 -12.91
N PRO A 62 -5.82 10.70 -14.02
CA PRO A 62 -5.50 9.30 -14.32
C PRO A 62 -4.01 8.93 -14.27
N GLY A 63 -3.10 9.89 -14.54
CA GLY A 63 -1.65 9.69 -14.50
C GLY A 63 -1.00 9.83 -13.11
N THR A 64 -1.74 10.30 -12.10
CA THR A 64 -1.19 10.61 -10.77
C THR A 64 -0.78 9.33 -10.04
N TRP A 65 -1.68 8.34 -9.99
CA TRP A 65 -1.40 7.04 -9.38
C TRP A 65 -0.32 6.26 -10.14
N GLU A 66 -0.26 6.40 -11.46
CA GLU A 66 0.83 5.82 -12.25
C GLU A 66 2.19 6.46 -11.92
N THR A 67 2.20 7.78 -11.67
CA THR A 67 3.40 8.48 -11.20
C THR A 67 3.85 7.93 -9.83
N VAL A 68 2.93 7.74 -8.88
CA VAL A 68 3.25 7.12 -7.58
C VAL A 68 3.83 5.72 -7.78
N ARG A 69 3.25 4.91 -8.68
CA ARG A 69 3.75 3.56 -8.99
C ARG A 69 5.18 3.59 -9.55
N ILE A 70 5.47 4.49 -10.50
CA ILE A 70 6.79 4.63 -11.13
C ILE A 70 7.84 5.05 -10.10
N PHE A 71 7.55 6.05 -9.28
CA PHE A 71 8.48 6.53 -8.25
C PHE A 71 8.68 5.49 -7.13
N GLY A 72 7.62 4.78 -6.74
CA GLY A 72 7.74 3.65 -5.80
C GLY A 72 8.60 2.52 -6.36
N ALA A 73 8.44 2.17 -7.63
CA ALA A 73 9.29 1.18 -8.32
C ALA A 73 10.75 1.64 -8.37
N ALA A 74 11.01 2.92 -8.65
CA ALA A 74 12.36 3.49 -8.62
C ALA A 74 12.96 3.39 -7.22
N ALA A 75 12.21 3.68 -6.16
CA ALA A 75 12.66 3.54 -4.77
C ALA A 75 12.92 2.08 -4.37
N LEU A 76 12.19 1.12 -4.95
CA LEU A 76 12.37 -0.32 -4.74
C LEU A 76 13.59 -0.92 -5.44
N SER A 77 14.06 -0.29 -6.52
CA SER A 77 15.16 -0.81 -7.35
C SER A 77 16.42 -1.13 -6.55
N ARG A 78 16.74 -0.32 -5.52
CA ARG A 78 17.90 -0.54 -4.63
C ARG A 78 17.80 -1.80 -3.77
N TYR A 79 16.61 -2.36 -3.59
CA TYR A 79 16.38 -3.54 -2.74
C TYR A 79 16.18 -4.82 -3.55
N ILE A 80 15.54 -4.73 -4.72
CA ILE A 80 15.13 -5.90 -5.52
C ILE A 80 15.54 -5.81 -7.00
N GLY A 81 16.38 -4.83 -7.36
CA GLY A 81 16.92 -4.66 -8.71
C GLY A 81 15.82 -4.41 -9.75
N GLU A 82 16.03 -4.97 -10.94
CA GLU A 82 15.14 -4.82 -12.10
C GLU A 82 13.72 -5.33 -11.84
N SER A 83 13.55 -6.27 -10.90
CA SER A 83 12.21 -6.78 -10.53
C SER A 83 11.28 -5.67 -10.03
N ALA A 84 11.82 -4.55 -9.54
CA ALA A 84 11.05 -3.40 -9.11
C ALA A 84 10.17 -2.79 -10.21
N GLN A 85 10.54 -2.91 -11.49
CA GLN A 85 9.74 -2.38 -12.60
C GLN A 85 8.35 -3.06 -12.71
N HIS A 86 8.23 -4.28 -12.18
CA HIS A 86 7.01 -5.06 -12.16
C HIS A 86 6.12 -4.77 -10.94
N SER A 87 6.56 -3.88 -10.04
CA SER A 87 5.82 -3.54 -8.83
C SER A 87 4.43 -2.99 -9.15
N GLN A 88 3.45 -3.43 -8.38
CA GLN A 88 2.07 -2.99 -8.44
C GLN A 88 1.80 -2.01 -7.31
N LEU A 89 1.05 -0.95 -7.60
CA LEU A 89 0.55 -0.03 -6.59
C LEU A 89 -0.79 -0.57 -6.06
N VAL A 90 -0.94 -0.59 -4.74
CA VAL A 90 -2.16 -0.94 -4.04
C VAL A 90 -2.63 0.30 -3.30
N VAL A 91 -3.81 0.81 -3.66
CA VAL A 91 -4.43 1.94 -2.98
C VAL A 91 -5.50 1.40 -2.05
N ILE A 92 -5.39 1.72 -0.76
CA ILE A 92 -6.29 1.21 0.29
C ILE A 92 -7.16 2.33 0.89
N ASP A 93 -8.36 1.98 1.30
CA ASP A 93 -9.17 2.77 2.24
C ASP A 93 -9.90 1.86 3.23
N SER A 94 -10.56 2.46 4.20
CA SER A 94 -11.37 1.76 5.20
C SER A 94 -12.85 2.06 4.98
N GLN A 95 -13.68 1.02 5.01
CA GLN A 95 -15.13 1.14 5.09
C GLN A 95 -15.62 0.55 6.43
N PRO A 96 -16.21 1.36 7.33
CA PRO A 96 -16.88 0.85 8.52
C PRO A 96 -18.12 0.03 8.11
N ASP A 97 -18.32 -1.13 8.72
CA ASP A 97 -19.44 -2.03 8.42
C ASP A 97 -20.22 -2.45 9.66
N GLY A 98 -20.66 -1.49 10.47
CA GLY A 98 -21.61 -1.68 11.58
C GLY A 98 -21.10 -2.45 12.80
N SER A 99 -20.29 -3.49 12.61
CA SER A 99 -19.67 -4.32 13.65
C SER A 99 -18.18 -4.58 13.43
N GLY A 100 -17.61 -4.21 12.29
CA GLY A 100 -16.18 -4.37 11.99
C GLY A 100 -15.63 -3.26 11.11
N CYS A 101 -14.59 -3.62 10.35
CA CYS A 101 -13.99 -2.77 9.34
C CYS A 101 -13.59 -3.61 8.13
N THR A 102 -13.94 -3.14 6.95
CA THR A 102 -13.43 -3.69 5.69
C THR A 102 -12.36 -2.76 5.13
N LEU A 103 -11.13 -3.26 5.01
CA LEU A 103 -10.09 -2.62 4.21
C LEU A 103 -10.35 -2.90 2.75
N ARG A 104 -10.73 -1.87 1.98
CA ARG A 104 -10.91 -2.03 0.54
C ARG A 104 -9.65 -1.62 -0.17
N PHE A 105 -9.36 -2.29 -1.28
CA PHE A 105 -8.17 -1.99 -2.06
C PHE A 105 -8.42 -2.04 -3.55
N ALA A 106 -7.64 -1.27 -4.31
CA ALA A 106 -7.55 -1.35 -5.76
C ALA A 106 -6.08 -1.54 -6.16
N VAL A 107 -5.84 -2.33 -7.21
CA VAL A 107 -4.48 -2.60 -7.69
C VAL A 107 -4.24 -1.97 -9.06
N LEU A 108 -3.21 -1.15 -9.16
CA LEU A 108 -2.72 -0.55 -10.39
C LEU A 108 -1.43 -1.27 -10.84
N GLY A 109 -1.49 -1.90 -12.02
CA GLY A 109 -0.33 -2.48 -12.69
C GLY A 109 0.09 -1.66 -13.90
N ARG A 110 1.09 -2.16 -14.65
CA ARG A 110 1.61 -1.52 -15.88
C ARG A 110 0.55 -1.21 -16.94
N HIS A 111 -0.54 -1.98 -16.97
CA HIS A 111 -1.62 -1.84 -17.96
C HIS A 111 -2.87 -1.15 -17.40
N GLY A 112 -2.76 -0.49 -16.25
CA GLY A 112 -3.88 0.19 -15.58
C GLY A 112 -4.48 -0.61 -14.42
N TRP A 113 -5.65 -0.15 -13.98
CA TRP A 113 -6.38 -0.73 -12.86
C TRP A 113 -6.80 -2.15 -13.15
N ARG A 114 -6.51 -3.06 -12.21
CA ARG A 114 -6.86 -4.46 -12.33
C ARG A 114 -8.30 -4.67 -11.93
N ARG A 115 -9.06 -5.40 -12.74
CA ARG A 115 -10.43 -5.85 -12.41
C ARG A 115 -10.47 -7.11 -11.55
N GLY A 116 -9.35 -7.79 -11.40
CA GLY A 116 -9.22 -9.02 -10.65
C GLY A 116 -7.80 -9.19 -10.13
N VAL A 117 -7.70 -9.76 -8.94
CA VAL A 117 -6.44 -9.94 -8.20
C VAL A 117 -6.38 -11.36 -7.65
N ALA A 118 -5.17 -11.87 -7.44
CA ALA A 118 -4.99 -13.16 -6.80
C ALA A 118 -5.29 -13.04 -5.31
N ALA A 119 -5.86 -14.08 -4.69
CA ALA A 119 -6.10 -14.14 -3.24
C ALA A 119 -4.81 -13.97 -2.40
N SER A 120 -3.64 -14.19 -2.99
CA SER A 120 -2.35 -13.89 -2.36
C SER A 120 -2.15 -12.40 -2.07
N VAL A 121 -2.75 -11.50 -2.87
CA VAL A 121 -2.71 -10.05 -2.65
C VAL A 121 -3.52 -9.69 -1.41
N GLU A 122 -4.74 -10.21 -1.29
CA GLU A 122 -5.59 -10.04 -0.10
C GLU A 122 -4.86 -10.51 1.16
N ARG A 123 -4.27 -11.71 1.11
CA ARG A 123 -3.49 -12.25 2.21
C ARG A 123 -2.30 -11.36 2.58
N ALA A 124 -1.57 -10.83 1.60
CA ALA A 124 -0.44 -9.93 1.86
C ALA A 124 -0.89 -8.63 2.54
N ILE A 125 -2.02 -8.06 2.13
CA ILE A 125 -2.62 -6.88 2.76
C ILE A 125 -3.09 -7.20 4.18
N SER A 126 -3.74 -8.34 4.41
CA SER A 126 -4.14 -8.76 5.76
C SER A 126 -2.94 -8.90 6.70
N GLN A 127 -1.83 -9.47 6.22
CA GLN A 127 -0.60 -9.56 7.02
C GLN A 127 0.02 -8.18 7.28
N ALA A 128 -0.05 -7.26 6.32
CA ALA A 128 0.40 -5.89 6.53
C ALA A 128 -0.46 -5.19 7.59
N ALA A 129 -1.78 -5.35 7.54
CA ALA A 129 -2.70 -4.75 8.50
C ALA A 129 -2.47 -5.20 9.96
N LEU A 130 -1.91 -6.39 10.16
CA LEU A 130 -1.51 -6.92 11.47
C LEU A 130 -0.11 -6.47 11.91
N GLN A 131 0.68 -5.89 11.01
CA GLN A 131 2.01 -5.38 11.30
C GLN A 131 1.91 -3.91 11.74
N PRO A 132 2.36 -3.55 12.95
CA PRO A 132 2.31 -2.17 13.44
C PRO A 132 2.99 -1.17 12.50
N ASP A 133 2.46 0.05 12.48
CA ASP A 133 2.95 1.22 11.74
C ASP A 133 2.96 1.06 10.20
N THR A 134 2.33 0.01 9.66
CA THR A 134 2.12 -0.06 8.21
C THR A 134 0.92 0.79 7.81
N ILE A 135 0.89 1.21 6.54
CA ILE A 135 -0.25 1.95 5.99
C ILE A 135 -1.56 1.17 6.17
N ALA A 136 -1.53 -0.16 6.04
CA ALA A 136 -2.72 -0.99 6.24
C ALA A 136 -3.19 -1.04 7.70
N CYS A 137 -2.25 -1.02 8.66
CA CYS A 137 -2.57 -1.00 10.09
C CYS A 137 -3.17 0.34 10.51
N ASP A 138 -2.60 1.46 10.03
CA ASP A 138 -3.07 2.82 10.34
C ASP A 138 -4.50 3.09 9.81
N TYR A 139 -4.94 2.33 8.82
CA TYR A 139 -6.30 2.39 8.26
C TYR A 139 -7.31 1.49 8.98
N LEU A 140 -6.91 0.77 10.03
CA LEU A 140 -7.84 0.07 10.91
C LEU A 140 -8.28 0.97 12.07
N PRO A 141 -9.53 0.86 12.54
CA PRO A 141 -9.99 1.61 13.71
C PRO A 141 -9.23 1.20 14.98
N VAL A 142 -8.81 2.19 15.77
CA VAL A 142 -7.92 2.07 16.95
C VAL A 142 -8.46 1.19 18.10
N GLN A 143 -9.74 0.80 18.10
CA GLN A 143 -10.45 0.36 19.31
C GLN A 143 -10.98 -1.08 19.37
N LEU A 144 -10.58 -2.04 18.51
CA LEU A 144 -11.11 -3.40 18.65
C LEU A 144 -10.06 -4.50 18.44
N PRO A 145 -10.22 -5.67 19.09
CA PRO A 145 -9.68 -6.93 18.58
C PRO A 145 -10.45 -7.41 17.32
N ALA A 146 -10.97 -6.50 16.50
CA ALA A 146 -12.01 -6.78 15.52
C ALA A 146 -11.48 -7.59 14.34
N THR A 147 -12.18 -8.68 14.06
CA THR A 147 -12.27 -9.27 12.74
C THR A 147 -12.46 -8.18 11.70
N PHE A 148 -11.42 -7.93 10.89
CA PHE A 148 -11.49 -7.07 9.72
C PHE A 148 -11.54 -7.95 8.46
N ALA A 149 -12.19 -7.43 7.42
CA ALA A 149 -12.16 -8.03 6.10
C ALA A 149 -11.22 -7.26 5.18
N VAL A 150 -10.72 -7.93 4.14
CA VAL A 150 -9.98 -7.30 3.04
C VAL A 150 -10.72 -7.61 1.75
N ALA A 151 -11.10 -6.59 0.99
CA ALA A 151 -11.93 -6.75 -0.19
C ALA A 151 -11.44 -5.88 -1.36
N HIS A 152 -11.39 -6.45 -2.57
CA HIS A 152 -11.05 -5.70 -3.77
C HIS A 152 -12.22 -4.81 -4.21
N ARG A 153 -11.95 -3.53 -4.53
CA ARG A 153 -12.98 -2.55 -4.92
C ARG A 153 -13.71 -2.92 -6.21
N TYR A 154 -13.06 -3.63 -7.12
CA TYR A 154 -13.67 -4.11 -8.36
C TYR A 154 -14.01 -5.59 -8.19
N PRO A 155 -15.29 -5.94 -7.96
CA PRO A 155 -15.66 -7.35 -7.86
C PRO A 155 -15.33 -8.07 -9.17
N LEU A 156 -14.81 -9.30 -9.03
CA LEU A 156 -14.87 -10.28 -10.10
C LEU A 156 -16.36 -10.58 -10.30
N HIS A 157 -16.90 -10.37 -11.50
CA HIS A 157 -18.31 -10.57 -11.92
C HIS A 157 -19.21 -9.32 -11.91
N GLY A 158 -19.40 -8.78 -13.12
CA GLY A 158 -20.71 -8.80 -13.76
C GLY A 158 -20.74 -9.97 -14.73
#